data_AF-A0A9D4V2Q7-F1
#
_entry.id   AF-A0A9D4V2Q7-F1
#
_cell.length_a   1.000
_cell.length_b   1.000
_cell.length_c   1.000
_cell.angle_alpha   90.00
_cell.angle_beta   90.00
_cell.angle_gamma   90.00
#
_symmetry.space_group_name_H-M   'P 1'
#
loop_
_entity.id
_entity.type
_entity.pdbx_description
1 polymer ?
#
loop_
_entity_poly.entity_id
_entity_poly.type
_entity_poly.pdbx_seq_one_letter_code
_entity_poly.pdbx_strand_id
1 'polypeptide(L)'
;MPKLSSRHGRSRPTLLPGDAGPAVSQEIRTLFQKFSSNGCMHASHFCKFLNEVQQDTDVLTEAQASELMKSCLNALPEPQVNEKQFLLYLFDTQLNFAIRNQIHQDMNLPLSHYYIFTGHNSYLTGNQLSSKSSEKPIIKALQKGVRVVELDLWPGNNEDINVVHGRTLTSPVTFEACISAIKENAFVKSQYPLIITLEDHLPVNLQAKAAKVIMDTFGSQLWYPPPTQELAQFPSPWELKGKILISTKPPKECRQASIKSRYAEQNSDSSDRLWDEEDDIDDDKDKPPEQRKFVSQDYMKIIAIRQGKMEKSLSGTLRVEEHAKRISLSEPQLSKIAESSPATVVQFTRDNILRVYPRGWRVDSSNYNPVKAWLLGAQMVAVNIQGYGKHLWVAQGLFRANGGCGYVKKPNFLISNDSTSSFNYNSKASTLEVKQMLKVKVCMGCGWREQLGEDSFDKSSPPDFFARVGIAGVKADKVMMERAMKKDEWEPSWDEEFVFTLRVPELAVLRIEVQEDNRTGQEFAGQICLPVSELRAGYRVVNLCDTKGNTWDLVKLLLHIDLSYSSSSWFHTNRHYKKTTRCPIL
;
A
#
# COMPACT_ATOMS: atom_id res chain seq x y z
N MET A 1 -42.73 10.08 2.10
CA MET A 1 -43.15 9.45 3.38
C MET A 1 -43.75 8.09 3.04
N PRO A 2 -42.98 7.01 3.19
CA PRO A 2 -43.25 6.10 4.32
C PRO A 2 -42.00 5.58 5.04
N LYS A 3 -42.10 5.65 6.37
CA LYS A 3 -41.50 4.85 7.47
C LYS A 3 -40.14 4.17 7.26
N LEU A 4 -39.09 4.85 7.75
CA LEU A 4 -37.83 4.27 8.20
C LEU A 4 -38.05 3.28 9.35
N SER A 5 -37.69 2.02 9.13
CA SER A 5 -37.52 1.01 10.19
C SER A 5 -36.05 0.96 10.59
N SER A 6 -35.70 1.67 11.66
CA SER A 6 -34.41 1.58 12.34
C SER A 6 -34.35 0.30 13.17
N ARG A 7 -33.66 -0.73 12.65
CA ARG A 7 -33.09 -1.81 13.47
C ARG A 7 -31.70 -2.14 12.95
N HIS A 8 -30.70 -1.42 13.46
CA HIS A 8 -29.30 -1.83 13.41
C HIS A 8 -28.75 -1.78 14.85
N GLY A 9 -29.20 -2.72 15.67
CA GLY A 9 -28.37 -3.24 16.76
C GLY A 9 -27.56 -4.39 16.19
N ARG A 10 -26.39 -4.12 15.60
CA ARG A 10 -25.41 -5.17 15.33
C ARG A 10 -24.77 -5.53 16.67
N SER A 11 -25.20 -6.62 17.27
CA SER A 11 -24.41 -7.32 18.29
C SER A 11 -23.05 -7.66 17.70
N ARG A 12 -21.97 -7.26 18.38
CA ARG A 12 -20.60 -7.68 18.06
C ARG A 12 -20.55 -9.22 18.19
N PRO A 13 -20.09 -9.97 17.17
CA PRO A 13 -19.70 -11.35 17.39
C PRO A 13 -18.31 -11.33 18.05
N THR A 14 -18.26 -11.08 19.35
CA THR A 14 -17.13 -11.46 20.20
C THR A 14 -17.33 -12.92 20.58
N LEU A 15 -17.08 -13.82 19.63
CA LEU A 15 -16.93 -15.24 19.92
C LEU A 15 -15.51 -15.43 20.45
N LEU A 16 -15.38 -15.55 21.78
CA LEU A 16 -14.37 -16.47 22.31
C LEU A 16 -14.91 -17.88 22.06
N PRO A 17 -14.12 -18.82 21.50
CA PRO A 17 -14.55 -20.20 21.38
C PRO A 17 -14.64 -20.83 22.77
N GLY A 18 -15.75 -21.54 23.03
CA GLY A 18 -15.92 -22.52 24.11
C GLY A 18 -15.86 -22.02 25.56
N ASP A 19 -16.49 -22.78 26.48
CA ASP A 19 -16.37 -22.60 27.93
C ASP A 19 -14.94 -22.85 28.48
N ALA A 20 -14.03 -23.27 27.62
CA ALA A 20 -12.59 -23.27 27.85
C ALA A 20 -11.97 -22.32 26.81
N GLY A 21 -11.76 -21.05 27.18
CA GLY A 21 -11.01 -20.12 26.32
C GLY A 21 -9.63 -20.67 25.95
N PRO A 22 -8.91 -20.04 25.01
CA PRO A 22 -7.61 -20.52 24.58
C PRO A 22 -6.73 -20.81 25.79
N ALA A 23 -5.94 -21.88 25.74
CA ALA A 23 -5.01 -22.23 26.82
C ALA A 23 -4.06 -21.04 27.05
N VAL A 24 -4.45 -20.15 27.96
CA VAL A 24 -3.76 -18.87 28.19
C VAL A 24 -2.35 -19.21 28.65
N SER A 25 -1.35 -18.77 27.88
CA SER A 25 0.04 -19.06 28.22
C SER A 25 0.32 -18.57 29.64
N GLN A 26 1.12 -19.35 30.38
CA GLN A 26 1.46 -19.04 31.77
C GLN A 26 2.04 -17.63 31.91
N GLU A 27 2.70 -17.13 30.87
CA GLU A 27 3.22 -15.76 30.79
C GLU A 27 2.13 -14.69 30.81
N ILE A 28 1.05 -14.84 30.03
CA ILE A 28 -0.06 -13.87 30.01
C ILE A 28 -0.79 -13.88 31.36
N ARG A 29 -0.95 -15.05 31.99
CA ARG A 29 -1.51 -15.14 33.34
C ARG A 29 -0.63 -14.43 34.37
N THR A 30 0.67 -14.64 34.29
CA THR A 30 1.65 -13.98 35.18
C THR A 30 1.64 -12.47 34.96
N LEU A 31 1.51 -12.02 33.72
CA LEU A 31 1.35 -10.60 33.37
C LEU A 31 0.08 -10.01 33.97
N PHE A 32 -1.06 -10.70 33.86
CA PHE A 32 -2.31 -10.27 34.48
C PHE A 32 -2.17 -10.16 36.01
N GLN A 33 -1.58 -11.17 36.64
CA GLN A 33 -1.36 -11.20 38.09
C GLN A 33 -0.45 -10.06 38.57
N LYS A 34 0.58 -9.71 37.80
CA LYS A 34 1.48 -8.58 38.10
C LYS A 34 0.75 -7.24 38.18
N PHE A 35 -0.27 -7.04 37.34
CA PHE A 35 -1.04 -5.79 37.27
C PHE A 35 -2.47 -5.97 37.83
N SER A 36 -2.70 -6.89 38.76
CA SER A 36 -4.00 -7.05 39.41
C SER A 36 -3.87 -7.19 40.92
N SER A 37 -4.97 -6.92 41.62
CA SER A 37 -5.12 -7.18 43.05
C SER A 37 -6.39 -7.98 43.25
N ASN A 38 -6.34 -9.06 44.04
CA ASN A 38 -7.51 -9.92 44.29
C ASN A 38 -8.19 -10.43 43.00
N GLY A 39 -7.41 -10.66 41.94
CA GLY A 39 -7.91 -11.18 40.66
C GLY A 39 -8.58 -10.13 39.75
N CYS A 40 -8.50 -8.84 40.08
CA CYS A 40 -9.07 -7.75 39.28
C CYS A 40 -8.04 -6.63 38.98
N MET A 41 -8.08 -6.09 37.76
CA MET A 41 -7.43 -4.82 37.44
C MET A 41 -8.44 -3.67 37.55
N HIS A 42 -8.06 -2.63 38.31
CA HIS A 42 -8.76 -1.35 38.33
C HIS A 42 -8.10 -0.38 37.34
N ALA A 43 -8.73 0.78 37.11
CA ALA A 43 -8.23 1.81 36.19
C ALA A 43 -6.75 2.16 36.41
N SER A 44 -6.32 2.29 37.66
CA SER A 44 -4.92 2.56 38.04
C SER A 44 -3.97 1.43 37.63
N HIS A 45 -4.38 0.16 37.80
CA HIS A 45 -3.56 -0.98 37.42
C HIS A 45 -3.43 -1.12 35.90
N PHE A 46 -4.53 -0.95 35.17
CA PHE A 46 -4.50 -0.99 33.71
C PHE A 46 -3.73 0.18 33.12
N CYS A 47 -3.85 1.37 33.70
CA CYS A 47 -3.04 2.53 33.36
C CYS A 47 -1.54 2.22 33.48
N LYS A 48 -1.12 1.59 34.58
CA LYS A 48 0.27 1.11 34.75
C LYS A 48 0.66 0.10 33.68
N PHE A 49 -0.18 -0.90 33.41
CA PHE A 49 0.06 -1.87 32.34
C PHE A 49 0.25 -1.20 30.97
N LEU A 50 -0.63 -0.27 30.60
CA LEU A 50 -0.55 0.44 29.32
C LEU A 50 0.74 1.25 29.20
N ASN A 51 1.13 1.95 30.27
CA ASN A 51 2.32 2.79 30.25
C ASN A 51 3.63 1.98 30.34
N GLU A 52 3.69 0.95 31.19
CA GLU A 52 4.91 0.16 31.43
C GLU A 52 5.14 -0.93 30.37
N VAL A 53 4.07 -1.57 29.89
CA VAL A 53 4.15 -2.73 28.99
C VAL A 53 3.77 -2.37 27.57
N GLN A 54 2.62 -1.72 27.36
CA GLN A 54 2.20 -1.35 26.01
C GLN A 54 3.01 -0.19 25.43
N GLN A 55 3.63 0.63 26.29
CA GLN A 55 4.50 1.75 25.93
C GLN A 55 3.90 2.60 24.79
N ASP A 56 2.59 2.86 24.86
CA ASP A 56 1.96 3.76 23.90
C ASP A 56 2.59 5.15 24.02
N THR A 57 2.75 5.86 22.90
CA THR A 57 3.64 7.03 22.82
C THR A 57 3.24 8.21 23.71
N ASP A 58 1.99 8.24 24.17
CA ASP A 58 1.50 9.22 25.12
C ASP A 58 1.23 8.53 26.45
N VAL A 59 1.83 9.03 27.53
CA VAL A 59 1.57 8.53 28.89
C VAL A 59 0.09 8.74 29.17
N LEU A 60 -0.64 7.65 29.36
CA LEU A 60 -2.07 7.69 29.63
C LEU A 60 -2.32 8.02 31.10
N THR A 61 -3.35 8.82 31.34
CA THR A 61 -3.90 9.09 32.68
C THR A 61 -4.86 7.98 33.09
N GLU A 62 -5.11 7.82 34.40
CA GLU A 62 -6.08 6.85 34.90
C GLU A 62 -7.50 7.09 34.36
N ALA A 63 -7.88 8.36 34.12
CA ALA A 63 -9.16 8.71 33.51
C ALA A 63 -9.28 8.18 32.08
N GLN A 64 -8.22 8.32 31.27
CA GLN A 64 -8.18 7.78 29.91
C GLN A 64 -8.19 6.25 29.91
N ALA A 65 -7.46 5.62 30.83
CA ALA A 65 -7.48 4.17 31.00
C ALA A 65 -8.87 3.67 31.41
N SER A 66 -9.56 4.38 32.30
CA SER A 66 -10.94 4.08 32.70
C SER A 66 -11.91 4.17 31.51
N GLU A 67 -11.76 5.19 30.65
CA GLU A 67 -12.59 5.33 29.45
C GLU A 67 -12.35 4.19 28.45
N LEU A 68 -11.08 3.80 28.26
CA LEU A 68 -10.73 2.64 27.45
C LEU A 68 -11.36 1.37 28.00
N MET A 69 -11.27 1.14 29.32
CA MET A 69 -11.94 0.00 29.97
C MET A 69 -13.45 -0.01 29.72
N LYS A 70 -14.13 1.14 29.83
CA LYS A 70 -15.57 1.25 29.56
C LYS A 70 -15.92 0.86 28.13
N SER A 71 -15.14 1.35 27.16
CA SER A 71 -15.33 1.06 25.72
C SER A 71 -15.04 -0.41 25.36
N CYS A 72 -14.09 -1.05 26.06
CA CYS A 72 -13.70 -2.44 25.83
C CYS A 72 -14.69 -3.43 26.43
N LEU A 73 -15.29 -3.12 27.59
CA LEU A 73 -15.87 -4.12 28.50
C LEU A 73 -17.35 -3.91 28.85
N ASN A 74 -18.06 -3.01 28.13
CA ASN A 74 -19.47 -2.67 28.37
C ASN A 74 -19.74 -2.30 29.84
N ALA A 75 -19.04 -1.27 30.35
CA ALA A 75 -18.89 -1.14 31.78
C ALA A 75 -20.03 -0.41 32.53
N LEU A 76 -20.31 -1.04 33.67
CA LEU A 76 -20.87 -0.54 34.92
C LEU A 76 -20.15 0.72 35.45
N PRO A 77 -20.67 1.38 36.51
CA PRO A 77 -20.13 2.62 37.07
C PRO A 77 -18.66 2.56 37.52
N GLU A 78 -18.18 1.39 37.97
CA GLU A 78 -16.77 1.15 38.29
C GLU A 78 -16.22 -0.01 37.44
N PRO A 79 -15.52 0.26 36.33
CA PRO A 79 -14.98 -0.80 35.49
C PRO A 79 -13.88 -1.57 36.22
N GLN A 80 -14.09 -2.86 36.41
CA GLN A 80 -13.08 -3.82 36.85
C GLN A 80 -12.82 -4.81 35.70
N VAL A 81 -11.56 -5.20 35.52
CA VAL A 81 -11.12 -6.12 34.46
C VAL A 81 -10.62 -7.41 35.11
N ASN A 82 -11.36 -8.50 34.92
CA ASN A 82 -10.88 -9.85 35.26
C ASN A 82 -9.98 -10.41 34.13
N GLU A 83 -9.39 -11.59 34.36
CA GLU A 83 -8.47 -12.21 33.41
C GLU A 83 -9.09 -12.43 32.01
N LYS A 84 -10.35 -12.89 31.96
CA LYS A 84 -11.08 -13.09 30.70
C LYS A 84 -11.26 -11.77 29.93
N GLN A 85 -11.61 -10.70 30.63
CA GLN A 85 -11.76 -9.36 30.04
C GLN A 85 -10.42 -8.77 29.57
N PHE A 86 -9.33 -9.06 30.29
CA PHE A 86 -7.99 -8.66 29.86
C PHE A 86 -7.59 -9.37 28.56
N LEU A 87 -7.88 -10.66 28.42
CA LEU A 87 -7.66 -11.40 27.17
C LEU A 87 -8.50 -10.85 26.02
N LEU A 88 -9.76 -10.50 26.28
CA LEU A 88 -10.61 -9.83 25.28
C LEU A 88 -9.97 -8.54 24.78
N TYR A 89 -9.41 -7.72 25.67
CA TYR A 89 -8.66 -6.53 25.28
C TYR A 89 -7.42 -6.87 24.44
N LEU A 90 -6.61 -7.87 24.86
CA LEU A 90 -5.40 -8.24 24.13
C LEU A 90 -5.69 -8.66 22.69
N PHE A 91 -6.80 -9.36 22.46
CA PHE A 91 -7.25 -9.83 21.14
C PHE A 91 -8.23 -8.90 20.42
N ASP A 92 -8.48 -7.71 20.95
CA ASP A 92 -9.29 -6.68 20.31
C ASP A 92 -8.47 -5.97 19.23
N THR A 93 -8.81 -6.23 17.96
CA THR A 93 -8.08 -5.71 16.81
C THR A 93 -8.45 -4.28 16.45
N GLN A 94 -9.44 -3.68 17.13
CA GLN A 94 -9.73 -2.25 17.01
C GLN A 94 -8.90 -1.43 17.99
N LEU A 95 -8.70 -1.96 19.20
CA LEU A 95 -8.09 -1.23 20.32
C LEU A 95 -6.60 -1.56 20.49
N ASN A 96 -6.22 -2.80 20.25
CA ASN A 96 -4.88 -3.33 20.53
C ASN A 96 -4.12 -3.82 19.28
N PHE A 97 -4.48 -3.31 18.09
CA PHE A 97 -3.78 -3.67 16.86
C PHE A 97 -2.30 -3.24 16.89
N ALA A 98 -1.44 -4.03 16.25
CA ALA A 98 0.01 -3.83 16.25
C ALA A 98 0.50 -2.56 15.54
N ILE A 99 -0.33 -1.91 14.73
CA ILE A 99 0.01 -0.65 14.06
C ILE A 99 -1.07 0.41 14.29
N ARG A 100 -0.69 1.68 14.07
CA ARG A 100 -1.61 2.83 14.15
C ARG A 100 -2.58 2.83 12.96
N ASN A 101 -3.82 3.24 13.21
CA ASN A 101 -4.87 3.35 12.18
C ASN A 101 -5.18 4.82 11.81
N GLN A 102 -4.32 5.77 12.16
CA GLN A 102 -4.53 7.20 11.91
C GLN A 102 -3.55 7.74 10.88
N ILE A 103 -3.99 8.73 10.10
CA ILE A 103 -3.11 9.52 9.24
C ILE A 103 -2.34 10.49 10.13
N HIS A 104 -1.01 10.45 10.06
CA HIS A 104 -0.14 11.27 10.93
C HIS A 104 1.05 11.90 10.20
N GLN A 105 1.37 11.43 9.00
CA GLN A 105 2.45 11.97 8.19
C GLN A 105 2.06 13.33 7.63
N ASP A 106 3.05 14.18 7.35
CA ASP A 106 2.80 15.45 6.67
C ASP A 106 2.27 15.19 5.25
N MET A 107 1.08 15.70 4.95
CA MET A 107 0.36 15.50 3.68
C MET A 107 0.40 16.73 2.76
N ASN A 108 1.17 17.77 3.13
CA ASN A 108 1.30 19.03 2.38
C ASN A 108 2.55 19.08 1.49
N LEU A 109 3.31 18.00 1.40
CA LEU A 109 4.44 17.91 0.47
C LEU A 109 3.93 17.55 -0.93
N PRO A 110 4.72 17.76 -1.98
CA PRO A 110 4.39 17.39 -3.35
C PRO A 110 4.07 15.91 -3.53
N LEU A 111 3.21 15.54 -4.49
CA LEU A 111 2.94 14.12 -4.80
C LEU A 111 4.21 13.29 -5.05
N SER A 112 5.27 13.89 -5.62
CA SER A 112 6.55 13.22 -5.85
C SER A 112 7.23 12.77 -4.55
N HIS A 113 6.84 13.29 -3.39
CA HIS A 113 7.39 12.96 -2.07
C HIS A 113 6.70 11.77 -1.38
N TYR A 114 5.73 11.11 -2.02
CA TYR A 114 5.01 9.97 -1.46
C TYR A 114 5.14 8.75 -2.36
N TYR A 115 5.28 7.58 -1.74
CA TYR A 115 4.87 6.34 -2.38
C TYR A 115 3.35 6.30 -2.46
N ILE A 116 2.82 5.87 -3.61
CA ILE A 116 1.40 5.84 -3.92
C ILE A 116 1.00 4.40 -4.23
N PHE A 117 -0.07 3.92 -3.60
CA PHE A 117 -0.48 2.53 -3.79
C PHE A 117 -1.04 2.35 -5.20
N THR A 118 -0.29 1.65 -6.08
CA THR A 118 -0.58 1.57 -7.51
C THR A 118 -0.96 0.14 -7.93
N GLY A 119 -2.13 0.01 -8.57
CA GLY A 119 -2.54 -1.21 -9.27
C GLY A 119 -2.05 -1.23 -10.72
N HIS A 120 -1.65 -2.39 -11.20
CA HIS A 120 -1.34 -2.67 -12.62
C HIS A 120 -2.52 -3.41 -13.26
N ASN A 121 -2.91 -3.03 -14.49
CA ASN A 121 -4.04 -3.62 -15.24
C ASN A 121 -5.25 -3.87 -14.34
N SER A 122 -5.74 -2.80 -13.72
CA SER A 122 -6.65 -2.86 -12.55
C SER A 122 -8.02 -3.48 -12.86
N TYR A 123 -8.33 -3.66 -14.14
CA TYR A 123 -9.55 -4.27 -14.66
C TYR A 123 -9.48 -5.80 -14.74
N LEU A 124 -8.29 -6.42 -14.67
CA LEU A 124 -8.15 -7.87 -14.81
C LEU A 124 -8.60 -8.64 -13.57
N THR A 125 -9.35 -9.71 -13.80
CA THR A 125 -9.83 -10.63 -12.74
C THR A 125 -8.83 -11.74 -12.40
N GLY A 126 -7.80 -11.94 -13.23
CA GLY A 126 -6.82 -13.02 -13.05
C GLY A 126 -5.54 -12.83 -13.86
N ASN A 127 -5.21 -13.82 -14.70
CA ASN A 127 -4.02 -13.88 -15.55
C ASN A 127 -4.07 -12.83 -16.70
N GLN A 128 -2.91 -12.52 -17.27
CA GLN A 128 -2.76 -11.47 -18.30
C GLN A 128 -3.21 -11.92 -19.71
N LEU A 129 -3.45 -13.21 -19.97
CA LEU A 129 -3.66 -13.72 -21.33
C LEU A 129 -5.11 -14.05 -21.66
N SER A 130 -5.88 -14.56 -20.71
CA SER A 130 -7.20 -15.16 -20.96
C SER A 130 -8.23 -14.90 -19.88
N SER A 131 -7.86 -14.18 -18.81
CA SER A 131 -8.83 -13.85 -17.76
C SER A 131 -9.83 -12.79 -18.21
N LYS A 132 -10.94 -12.67 -17.48
CA LYS A 132 -11.97 -11.66 -17.79
C LYS A 132 -11.54 -10.29 -17.30
N SER A 133 -11.97 -9.24 -17.99
CA SER A 133 -11.94 -7.87 -17.46
C SER A 133 -13.27 -7.52 -16.80
N SER A 134 -13.22 -6.72 -15.73
CA SER A 134 -14.40 -6.19 -15.03
C SER A 134 -14.01 -4.96 -14.20
N GLU A 135 -15.00 -4.18 -13.82
CA GLU A 135 -14.94 -3.12 -12.82
C GLU A 135 -14.73 -3.64 -11.38
N LYS A 136 -15.06 -4.91 -11.09
CA LYS A 136 -14.99 -5.46 -9.71
C LYS A 136 -13.59 -5.45 -9.09
N PRO A 137 -12.50 -5.82 -9.79
CA PRO A 137 -11.16 -5.71 -9.24
C PRO A 137 -10.76 -4.26 -8.94
N ILE A 138 -11.23 -3.29 -9.73
CA ILE A 138 -11.04 -1.86 -9.48
C ILE A 138 -11.70 -1.47 -8.14
N ILE A 139 -12.97 -1.84 -7.95
CA ILE A 139 -13.71 -1.59 -6.70
C ILE A 139 -12.96 -2.17 -5.50
N LYS A 140 -12.54 -3.44 -5.59
CA LYS A 140 -11.78 -4.12 -4.53
C LYS A 140 -10.44 -3.43 -4.25
N ALA A 141 -9.73 -2.98 -5.27
CA ALA A 141 -8.48 -2.25 -5.13
C ALA A 141 -8.69 -0.93 -4.38
N LEU A 142 -9.72 -0.15 -4.74
CA LEU A 142 -10.06 1.11 -4.08
C LEU A 142 -10.45 0.91 -2.61
N GLN A 143 -11.21 -0.15 -2.30
CA GLN A 143 -11.57 -0.53 -0.92
C GLN A 143 -10.33 -0.94 -0.09
N LYS A 144 -9.30 -1.49 -0.73
CA LYS A 144 -7.99 -1.79 -0.13
C LYS A 144 -7.08 -0.56 0.00
N GLY A 145 -7.51 0.62 -0.47
CA GLY A 145 -6.75 1.87 -0.37
C GLY A 145 -5.82 2.14 -1.56
N VAL A 146 -5.95 1.41 -2.68
CA VAL A 146 -5.21 1.72 -3.93
C VAL A 146 -5.60 3.12 -4.41
N ARG A 147 -4.61 3.92 -4.82
CA ARG A 147 -4.73 5.34 -5.24
C ARG A 147 -4.28 5.61 -6.67
N VAL A 148 -3.74 4.61 -7.36
CA VAL A 148 -3.55 4.66 -8.81
C VAL A 148 -4.15 3.41 -9.44
N VAL A 149 -5.07 3.60 -10.39
CA VAL A 149 -5.71 2.54 -11.16
C VAL A 149 -5.37 2.70 -12.64
N GLU A 150 -5.19 1.58 -13.33
CA GLU A 150 -4.82 1.54 -14.74
C GLU A 150 -5.96 0.99 -15.59
N LEU A 151 -6.23 1.68 -16.71
CA LEU A 151 -7.21 1.31 -17.72
C LEU A 151 -6.57 1.36 -19.11
N ASP A 152 -6.65 0.25 -19.84
CA ASP A 152 -6.10 0.14 -21.20
C ASP A 152 -7.25 0.29 -22.18
N LEU A 153 -7.28 1.43 -22.87
CA LEU A 153 -8.41 1.84 -23.69
C LEU A 153 -8.20 1.38 -25.12
N TRP A 154 -9.15 0.60 -25.64
CA TRP A 154 -9.17 0.10 -27.01
C TRP A 154 -10.50 0.40 -27.70
N PRO A 155 -10.50 0.64 -29.02
CA PRO A 155 -11.73 0.77 -29.78
C PRO A 155 -12.59 -0.50 -29.67
N GLY A 156 -13.87 -0.32 -29.39
CA GLY A 156 -14.89 -1.37 -29.42
C GLY A 156 -15.71 -1.33 -30.71
N ASN A 157 -16.78 -2.13 -30.73
CA ASN A 157 -17.76 -2.10 -31.81
C ASN A 157 -18.60 -0.82 -31.73
N ASN A 158 -19.14 -0.35 -32.86
CA ASN A 158 -20.09 0.78 -32.89
C ASN A 158 -19.64 2.06 -32.16
N GLU A 159 -18.34 2.41 -32.29
CA GLU A 159 -17.75 3.57 -31.60
C GLU A 159 -17.75 3.48 -30.06
N ASP A 160 -17.85 2.29 -29.48
CA ASP A 160 -17.67 2.08 -28.03
C ASP A 160 -16.20 2.04 -27.63
N ILE A 161 -15.95 2.20 -26.33
CA ILE A 161 -14.62 2.15 -25.73
C ILE A 161 -14.55 0.95 -24.80
N ASN A 162 -13.66 0.03 -25.11
CA ASN A 162 -13.39 -1.14 -24.29
C ASN A 162 -12.18 -0.89 -23.40
N VAL A 163 -12.23 -1.45 -22.19
CA VAL A 163 -11.06 -1.65 -21.33
C VAL A 163 -10.67 -3.12 -21.40
N VAL A 164 -9.48 -3.40 -21.95
CA VAL A 164 -9.02 -4.76 -22.22
C VAL A 164 -7.49 -4.79 -22.36
N HIS A 165 -6.89 -5.93 -22.02
CA HIS A 165 -5.47 -6.13 -22.31
C HIS A 165 -5.32 -6.47 -23.79
N GLY A 166 -4.88 -5.49 -24.58
CA GLY A 166 -4.82 -5.59 -26.03
C GLY A 166 -4.02 -6.81 -26.51
N ARG A 167 -4.43 -7.36 -27.66
CA ARG A 167 -3.74 -8.50 -28.31
C ARG A 167 -3.65 -9.76 -27.46
N THR A 168 -4.60 -9.93 -26.54
CA THR A 168 -4.77 -11.14 -25.74
C THR A 168 -6.19 -11.70 -25.88
N LEU A 169 -6.45 -12.83 -25.23
CA LEU A 169 -7.78 -13.47 -25.17
C LEU A 169 -8.60 -12.99 -23.95
N THR A 170 -8.19 -11.90 -23.32
CA THR A 170 -8.95 -11.33 -22.20
C THR A 170 -10.27 -10.75 -22.70
N SER A 171 -11.35 -10.97 -21.95
CA SER A 171 -12.66 -10.39 -22.33
C SER A 171 -12.71 -8.91 -21.97
N PRO A 172 -13.32 -8.04 -22.79
CA PRO A 172 -13.41 -6.60 -22.50
C PRO A 172 -14.44 -6.28 -21.41
N VAL A 173 -14.30 -5.11 -20.79
CA VAL A 173 -15.34 -4.42 -20.00
C VAL A 173 -15.51 -3.00 -20.56
N THR A 174 -16.72 -2.42 -20.49
CA THR A 174 -16.94 -1.07 -21.05
C THR A 174 -16.23 0.00 -20.20
N PHE A 175 -15.74 1.04 -20.87
CA PHE A 175 -15.09 2.16 -20.22
C PHE A 175 -16.02 2.89 -19.23
N GLU A 176 -17.27 3.09 -19.62
CA GLU A 176 -18.30 3.74 -18.80
C GLU A 176 -18.56 2.97 -17.49
N ALA A 177 -18.53 1.63 -17.52
CA ALA A 177 -18.68 0.81 -16.32
C ALA A 177 -17.49 1.01 -15.36
N CYS A 178 -16.26 1.03 -15.88
CA CYS A 178 -15.07 1.29 -15.09
C CYS A 178 -15.10 2.70 -14.47
N ILE A 179 -15.43 3.73 -15.25
CA ILE A 179 -15.46 5.12 -14.79
C ILE A 179 -16.57 5.33 -13.75
N SER A 180 -17.74 4.73 -13.93
CA SER A 180 -18.84 4.76 -12.94
C SER A 180 -18.44 4.06 -11.63
N ALA A 181 -17.85 2.87 -11.72
CA ALA A 181 -17.36 2.15 -10.54
C ALA A 181 -16.29 2.95 -9.78
N ILE A 182 -15.40 3.64 -10.50
CA ILE A 182 -14.41 4.53 -9.90
C ILE A 182 -15.09 5.70 -9.20
N LYS A 183 -16.06 6.37 -9.83
CA LYS A 183 -16.79 7.51 -9.24
C LYS A 183 -17.39 7.16 -7.88
N GLU A 184 -18.01 5.99 -7.77
CA GLU A 184 -18.69 5.53 -6.56
C GLU A 184 -17.73 5.13 -5.45
N ASN A 185 -16.52 4.65 -5.79
CA ASN A 185 -15.61 4.02 -4.84
C ASN A 185 -14.32 4.82 -4.58
N ALA A 186 -14.05 5.87 -5.35
CA ALA A 186 -12.80 6.62 -5.33
C ALA A 186 -12.40 7.05 -3.91
N PHE A 187 -13.37 7.51 -3.10
CA PHE A 187 -13.08 8.12 -1.80
C PHE A 187 -13.63 7.36 -0.58
N VAL A 188 -14.05 6.09 -0.77
CA VAL A 188 -14.61 5.26 0.32
C VAL A 188 -13.56 4.95 1.40
N LYS A 189 -12.36 4.55 0.99
CA LYS A 189 -11.27 4.19 1.93
C LYS A 189 -10.38 5.38 2.30
N SER A 190 -10.20 6.34 1.39
CA SER A 190 -9.27 7.46 1.54
C SER A 190 -9.79 8.70 0.83
N GLN A 191 -9.69 9.86 1.47
CA GLN A 191 -10.06 11.15 0.88
C GLN A 191 -8.96 11.75 0.00
N TYR A 192 -7.75 11.18 0.02
CA TYR A 192 -6.63 11.66 -0.81
C TYR A 192 -6.84 11.33 -2.28
N PRO A 193 -6.18 12.07 -3.19
CA PRO A 193 -6.43 11.99 -4.63
C PRO A 193 -6.40 10.57 -5.19
N LEU A 194 -7.19 10.35 -6.23
CA LEU A 194 -7.11 9.14 -7.05
C LEU A 194 -6.52 9.49 -8.42
N ILE A 195 -5.55 8.71 -8.88
CA ILE A 195 -4.95 8.88 -10.21
C ILE A 195 -5.42 7.74 -11.11
N ILE A 196 -5.93 8.06 -12.30
CA ILE A 196 -6.27 7.07 -13.33
C ILE A 196 -5.20 7.16 -14.41
N THR A 197 -4.42 6.09 -14.57
CA THR A 197 -3.48 5.97 -15.69
C THR A 197 -4.19 5.34 -16.88
N LEU A 198 -4.21 6.05 -18.02
CA LEU A 198 -4.79 5.54 -19.26
C LEU A 198 -3.68 5.08 -20.20
N GLU A 199 -3.70 3.81 -20.58
CA GLU A 199 -2.98 3.33 -21.76
C GLU A 199 -3.87 3.49 -22.98
N ASP A 200 -3.63 4.54 -23.74
CA ASP A 200 -4.55 5.03 -24.77
C ASP A 200 -4.19 4.52 -26.16
N HIS A 201 -5.03 3.63 -26.70
CA HIS A 201 -4.97 3.11 -28.08
C HIS A 201 -6.16 3.62 -28.93
N LEU A 202 -6.80 4.72 -28.53
CA LEU A 202 -8.00 5.24 -29.17
C LEU A 202 -7.68 6.17 -30.34
N PRO A 203 -8.47 6.15 -31.43
CA PRO A 203 -8.49 7.21 -32.43
C PRO A 203 -9.08 8.50 -31.84
N VAL A 204 -8.85 9.62 -32.54
CA VAL A 204 -9.18 10.98 -32.07
C VAL A 204 -10.66 11.13 -31.68
N ASN A 205 -11.60 10.56 -32.42
CA ASN A 205 -13.03 10.62 -32.09
C ASN A 205 -13.37 9.90 -30.77
N LEU A 206 -12.73 8.75 -30.51
CA LEU A 206 -12.94 8.00 -29.27
C LEU A 206 -12.21 8.64 -28.09
N GLN A 207 -11.08 9.33 -28.31
CA GLN A 207 -10.46 10.19 -27.30
C GLN A 207 -11.42 11.31 -26.86
N ALA A 208 -12.14 11.93 -27.80
CA ALA A 208 -13.20 12.90 -27.50
C ALA A 208 -14.29 12.29 -26.61
N LYS A 209 -14.78 11.11 -27.00
CA LYS A 209 -15.82 10.38 -26.24
C LYS A 209 -15.30 10.05 -24.84
N ALA A 210 -14.06 9.57 -24.70
CA ALA A 210 -13.44 9.31 -23.41
C ALA A 210 -13.35 10.56 -22.54
N ALA A 211 -12.89 11.70 -23.10
CA ALA A 211 -12.81 12.96 -22.39
C ALA A 211 -14.18 13.40 -21.87
N LYS A 212 -15.20 13.34 -22.73
CA LYS A 212 -16.57 13.67 -22.38
C LYS A 212 -17.11 12.79 -21.26
N VAL A 213 -16.96 11.47 -21.36
CA VAL A 213 -17.38 10.51 -20.31
C VAL A 213 -16.70 10.82 -18.97
N ILE A 214 -15.39 11.09 -18.97
CA ILE A 214 -14.63 11.46 -17.78
C ILE A 214 -15.15 12.77 -17.17
N MET A 215 -15.33 13.80 -18.00
CA MET A 215 -15.79 15.12 -17.55
C MET A 215 -17.21 15.08 -17.00
N ASP A 216 -18.13 14.42 -17.71
CA ASP A 216 -19.53 14.29 -17.33
C ASP A 216 -19.67 13.47 -16.03
N THR A 217 -18.89 12.40 -15.87
CA THR A 217 -18.99 11.52 -14.70
C THR A 217 -18.34 12.12 -13.45
N PHE A 218 -17.12 12.66 -13.58
CA PHE A 218 -16.38 13.16 -12.41
C PHE A 218 -16.75 14.60 -12.06
N GLY A 219 -17.14 15.43 -13.01
CA GLY A 219 -17.55 16.81 -12.79
C GLY A 219 -16.53 17.58 -11.95
N SER A 220 -16.97 18.15 -10.83
CA SER A 220 -16.11 18.93 -9.92
C SER A 220 -15.02 18.13 -9.20
N GLN A 221 -15.07 16.79 -9.21
CA GLN A 221 -14.01 15.94 -8.66
C GLN A 221 -12.84 15.80 -9.63
N LEU A 222 -13.02 16.01 -10.93
CA LEU A 222 -11.92 16.00 -11.89
C LEU A 222 -11.01 17.21 -11.65
N TRP A 223 -9.71 16.98 -11.53
CA TRP A 223 -8.71 18.04 -11.44
C TRP A 223 -7.74 17.93 -12.60
N TYR A 224 -7.43 19.07 -13.21
CA TYR A 224 -6.38 19.24 -14.22
C TYR A 224 -5.82 20.67 -14.08
N PRO A 225 -4.51 20.87 -14.36
CA PRO A 225 -3.91 22.20 -14.30
C PRO A 225 -4.45 23.10 -15.43
N PRO A 226 -4.41 24.43 -15.27
CA PRO A 226 -4.71 25.35 -16.35
C PRO A 226 -3.87 25.07 -17.60
N PRO A 227 -4.41 25.19 -18.83
CA PRO A 227 -3.72 24.81 -20.07
C PRO A 227 -2.36 25.48 -20.30
N THR A 228 -2.15 26.67 -19.73
CA THR A 228 -0.94 27.49 -19.86
C THR A 228 0.10 27.24 -18.76
N GLN A 229 -0.21 26.40 -17.77
CA GLN A 229 0.65 26.20 -16.61
C GLN A 229 1.40 24.87 -16.70
N GLU A 230 2.70 24.93 -16.96
CA GLU A 230 3.58 23.81 -16.68
C GLU A 230 3.88 23.78 -15.18
N LEU A 231 3.65 22.62 -14.56
CA LEU A 231 3.82 22.48 -13.12
C LEU A 231 5.31 22.37 -12.81
N ALA A 232 5.88 23.36 -12.14
CA ALA A 232 7.22 23.25 -11.56
C ALA A 232 7.30 22.08 -10.56
N GLN A 233 6.19 21.82 -9.85
CA GLN A 233 6.06 20.74 -8.89
C GLN A 233 4.61 20.26 -8.82
N PHE A 234 4.41 18.97 -8.52
CA PHE A 234 3.07 18.43 -8.32
C PHE A 234 2.43 19.00 -7.04
N PRO A 235 1.12 19.32 -7.04
CA PRO A 235 0.40 19.68 -5.83
C PRO A 235 0.47 18.55 -4.79
N SER A 236 0.20 18.88 -3.54
CA SER A 236 0.22 17.93 -2.44
C SER A 236 -1.02 17.02 -2.42
N PRO A 237 -0.94 15.83 -1.78
CA PRO A 237 -2.13 15.04 -1.50
C PRO A 237 -3.21 15.83 -0.75
N TRP A 238 -2.82 16.73 0.16
CA TRP A 238 -3.74 17.58 0.91
C TRP A 238 -4.54 18.54 0.00
N GLU A 239 -3.87 19.26 -0.89
CA GLU A 239 -4.52 20.20 -1.82
C GLU A 239 -5.45 19.50 -2.81
N LEU A 240 -5.17 18.24 -3.13
CA LEU A 240 -5.92 17.43 -4.08
C LEU A 240 -6.95 16.49 -3.41
N LYS A 241 -7.32 16.74 -2.15
CA LYS A 241 -8.35 15.94 -1.48
C LYS A 241 -9.66 15.92 -2.27
N GLY A 242 -10.24 14.73 -2.38
CA GLY A 242 -11.48 14.50 -3.13
C GLY A 242 -11.34 14.69 -4.64
N LYS A 243 -10.11 14.78 -5.18
CA LYS A 243 -9.86 14.96 -6.61
C LYS A 243 -9.43 13.68 -7.32
N ILE A 244 -9.82 13.58 -8.58
CA ILE A 244 -9.46 12.52 -9.53
C ILE A 244 -8.59 13.16 -10.61
N LEU A 245 -7.44 12.55 -10.90
CA LEU A 245 -6.45 13.04 -11.85
C LEU A 245 -6.28 12.03 -12.98
N ILE A 246 -6.25 12.50 -14.22
CA ILE A 246 -5.93 11.65 -15.39
C ILE A 246 -4.44 11.75 -15.70
N SER A 247 -3.82 10.60 -15.93
CA SER A 247 -2.41 10.51 -16.29
C SER A 247 -2.22 9.66 -17.55
N THR A 248 -1.79 10.27 -18.64
CA THR A 248 -1.55 9.57 -19.91
C THR A 248 -0.53 10.30 -20.79
N LYS A 249 -0.15 9.69 -21.92
CA LYS A 249 0.66 10.31 -22.97
C LYS A 249 -0.22 11.36 -23.69
N PRO A 250 0.30 12.56 -23.98
CA PRO A 250 -0.39 13.49 -24.89
C PRO A 250 -0.69 12.84 -26.26
N PRO A 251 -1.81 13.20 -26.94
CA PRO A 251 -2.09 12.78 -28.31
C PRO A 251 -0.94 13.06 -29.27
N LYS A 252 -0.86 12.25 -30.32
CA LYS A 252 0.28 12.24 -31.26
C LYS A 252 0.42 13.57 -32.01
N GLU A 253 -0.70 14.23 -32.32
CA GLU A 253 -0.77 15.49 -33.06
C GLU A 253 -0.12 16.64 -32.27
N CYS A 254 -0.35 16.71 -30.96
CA CYS A 254 0.30 17.67 -30.05
C CYS A 254 1.79 17.36 -29.84
N ARG A 255 2.18 16.07 -29.87
CA ARG A 255 3.60 15.69 -29.84
C ARG A 255 4.33 16.18 -31.08
N GLN A 256 3.74 16.05 -32.27
CA GLN A 256 4.38 16.52 -33.51
C GLN A 256 4.51 18.06 -33.56
N ALA A 257 3.55 18.80 -33.02
CA ALA A 257 3.61 20.26 -32.93
C ALA A 257 4.72 20.76 -31.97
N SER A 258 4.82 20.16 -30.78
CA SER A 258 5.87 20.49 -29.79
C SER A 258 7.28 20.01 -30.19
N ILE A 259 7.35 19.01 -31.07
CA ILE A 259 8.59 18.55 -31.68
C ILE A 259 9.02 19.50 -32.82
N LYS A 260 8.08 19.95 -33.68
CA LYS A 260 8.38 20.95 -34.73
C LYS A 260 8.84 22.29 -34.16
N SER A 261 8.30 22.74 -33.02
CA SER A 261 8.77 23.96 -32.36
C SER A 261 10.17 23.81 -31.77
N ARG A 262 10.53 22.63 -31.23
CA ARG A 262 11.89 22.36 -30.71
C ARG A 262 12.94 22.15 -31.80
N TYR A 263 12.58 21.54 -32.93
CA TYR A 263 13.49 21.42 -34.08
C TYR A 263 13.75 22.73 -34.82
N ALA A 264 12.92 23.76 -34.61
CA ALA A 264 13.20 25.09 -35.11
C ALA A 264 14.32 25.81 -34.33
N GLU A 265 14.69 25.33 -33.13
CA GLU A 265 15.68 25.97 -32.25
C GLU A 265 16.99 25.18 -32.07
N GLN A 266 17.08 23.91 -32.49
CA GLN A 266 18.34 23.14 -32.43
C GLN A 266 18.57 22.33 -33.70
N ASN A 267 19.50 22.84 -34.51
CA ASN A 267 20.07 22.15 -35.66
C ASN A 267 21.23 21.25 -35.17
N SER A 268 20.93 20.02 -34.77
CA SER A 268 21.93 18.95 -34.75
C SER A 268 21.27 17.58 -34.81
N ASP A 269 21.66 16.84 -35.83
CA ASP A 269 21.32 15.47 -36.15
C ASP A 269 21.69 14.50 -35.01
N SER A 270 20.76 13.65 -34.58
CA SER A 270 21.07 12.47 -33.77
C SER A 270 19.90 11.48 -33.81
N SER A 271 20.08 10.45 -34.63
CA SER A 271 19.29 9.23 -34.68
C SER A 271 19.68 8.31 -33.52
N ASP A 272 18.96 8.39 -32.39
CA ASP A 272 18.99 7.31 -31.40
C ASP A 272 17.72 7.34 -30.52
N ARG A 273 16.60 6.95 -31.13
CA ARG A 273 15.34 6.66 -30.43
C ARG A 273 15.04 5.17 -30.61
N LEU A 274 15.40 4.38 -29.61
CA LEU A 274 14.95 2.99 -29.48
C LEU A 274 14.08 2.89 -28.23
N TRP A 275 13.22 1.86 -28.18
CA TRP A 275 12.27 1.51 -27.10
C TRP A 275 10.91 2.22 -27.15
N ASP A 276 10.16 1.99 -28.25
CA ASP A 276 8.70 1.82 -28.32
C ASP A 276 8.37 1.52 -29.82
N GLU A 277 8.77 0.33 -30.29
CA GLU A 277 8.22 -0.37 -31.47
C GLU A 277 7.37 -1.50 -30.86
N GLU A 278 6.10 -1.73 -31.17
CA GLU A 278 5.24 -1.41 -32.30
C GLU A 278 3.80 -1.13 -31.79
N ASP A 279 2.88 -0.83 -32.72
CA ASP A 279 1.41 -1.00 -32.64
C ASP A 279 0.56 0.24 -32.83
N ASP A 280 0.91 1.03 -33.84
CA ASP A 280 0.10 2.14 -34.29
C ASP A 280 -0.77 1.75 -35.49
N ILE A 281 -2.06 1.53 -35.26
CA ILE A 281 -3.07 1.47 -36.35
C ILE A 281 -3.15 2.88 -36.96
N ASP A 282 -2.72 3.01 -38.21
CA ASP A 282 -2.75 4.23 -39.02
C ASP A 282 -4.08 4.28 -39.78
N ASP A 283 -5.09 5.02 -39.27
CA ASP A 283 -6.41 5.11 -39.93
C ASP A 283 -7.06 6.51 -39.93
N ASP A 284 -6.36 7.57 -39.53
CA ASP A 284 -6.96 8.91 -39.47
C ASP A 284 -6.43 9.85 -40.57
N LYS A 285 -6.62 9.49 -41.85
CA LYS A 285 -6.34 10.39 -43.00
C LYS A 285 -7.59 11.09 -43.58
N ASP A 286 -8.79 10.65 -43.25
CA ASP A 286 -10.01 11.08 -43.96
C ASP A 286 -10.86 12.22 -43.34
N LYS A 287 -10.42 12.89 -42.26
CA LYS A 287 -11.19 13.97 -41.59
C LYS A 287 -10.57 15.38 -41.73
N PRO A 288 -11.40 16.45 -41.74
CA PRO A 288 -10.92 17.82 -41.86
C PRO A 288 -9.99 18.25 -40.70
N PRO A 289 -8.91 19.01 -40.97
CA PRO A 289 -7.91 19.41 -39.97
C PRO A 289 -8.45 20.22 -38.77
N GLU A 290 -9.53 20.99 -38.96
CA GLU A 290 -10.08 21.87 -37.92
C GLU A 290 -10.84 21.11 -36.82
N GLN A 291 -11.63 20.09 -37.19
CA GLN A 291 -12.32 19.24 -36.22
C GLN A 291 -11.34 18.36 -35.42
N ARG A 292 -10.26 17.89 -36.05
CA ARG A 292 -9.16 17.18 -35.37
C ARG A 292 -8.50 18.03 -34.30
N LYS A 293 -8.31 19.33 -34.56
CA LYS A 293 -7.71 20.26 -33.59
C LYS A 293 -8.58 20.48 -32.35
N PHE A 294 -9.89 20.64 -32.49
CA PHE A 294 -10.78 20.91 -31.36
C PHE A 294 -10.95 19.68 -30.45
N VAL A 295 -11.11 18.50 -31.05
CA VAL A 295 -11.26 17.23 -30.31
C VAL A 295 -9.98 16.86 -29.53
N SER A 296 -8.80 17.10 -30.12
CA SER A 296 -7.51 16.92 -29.45
C SER A 296 -7.37 17.80 -28.20
N GLN A 297 -8.00 18.99 -28.17
CA GLN A 297 -7.89 19.93 -27.06
C GLN A 297 -8.65 19.49 -25.79
N ASP A 298 -9.84 18.93 -25.90
CA ASP A 298 -10.62 18.50 -24.72
C ASP A 298 -9.97 17.32 -24.01
N TYR A 299 -9.50 16.32 -24.77
CA TYR A 299 -8.77 15.20 -24.20
C TYR A 299 -7.42 15.65 -23.61
N MET A 300 -6.71 16.58 -24.27
CA MET A 300 -5.48 17.17 -23.72
C MET A 300 -5.71 17.94 -22.43
N LYS A 301 -6.83 18.67 -22.33
CA LYS A 301 -7.16 19.53 -21.19
C LYS A 301 -7.32 18.72 -19.91
N ILE A 302 -7.88 17.51 -19.98
CA ILE A 302 -8.10 16.68 -18.79
C ILE A 302 -6.83 15.97 -18.27
N ILE A 303 -5.71 16.00 -19.02
CA ILE A 303 -4.47 15.34 -18.61
C ILE A 303 -3.77 16.13 -17.51
N ALA A 304 -3.97 15.69 -16.27
CA ALA A 304 -3.38 16.28 -15.09
C ALA A 304 -1.89 15.96 -14.93
N ILE A 305 -1.50 14.72 -15.24
CA ILE A 305 -0.12 14.24 -15.10
C ILE A 305 0.33 13.68 -16.45
N ARG A 306 1.09 14.48 -17.19
CA ARG A 306 1.58 14.12 -18.52
C ARG A 306 2.68 13.06 -18.42
N GLN A 307 2.51 11.97 -19.16
CA GLN A 307 3.57 10.97 -19.35
C GLN A 307 4.57 11.46 -20.39
N GLY A 308 5.82 11.67 -19.98
CA GLY A 308 6.94 11.99 -20.85
C GLY A 308 7.68 10.76 -21.37
N LYS A 309 8.54 10.97 -22.37
CA LYS A 309 9.56 9.99 -22.78
C LYS A 309 10.80 10.12 -21.89
N MET A 310 11.51 9.02 -21.75
CA MET A 310 12.86 9.03 -21.19
C MET A 310 13.82 9.56 -22.27
N GLU A 311 14.36 10.77 -22.09
CA GLU A 311 15.43 11.28 -22.94
C GLU A 311 16.76 10.66 -22.49
N LYS A 312 17.44 9.94 -23.40
CA LYS A 312 18.82 9.52 -23.18
C LYS A 312 19.73 10.67 -23.58
N SER A 313 20.30 11.37 -22.61
CA SER A 313 21.53 12.11 -22.86
C SER A 313 22.65 11.11 -23.20
N LEU A 314 23.63 11.51 -24.01
CA LEU A 314 24.88 10.77 -24.30
C LEU A 314 25.62 10.29 -23.04
N SER A 315 25.26 10.80 -21.85
CA SER A 315 25.78 10.44 -20.54
C SER A 315 24.93 9.43 -19.73
N GLY A 316 23.84 8.87 -20.28
CA GLY A 316 23.00 7.88 -19.58
C GLY A 316 22.20 8.44 -18.38
N THR A 317 22.05 9.77 -18.30
CA THR A 317 21.44 10.46 -17.15
C THR A 317 19.99 10.84 -17.45
N LEU A 318 19.05 10.55 -16.53
CA LEU A 318 17.71 11.16 -16.53
C LEU A 318 17.87 12.68 -16.36
N ARG A 319 17.40 13.48 -17.32
CA ARG A 319 17.42 14.94 -17.19
C ARG A 319 16.47 15.39 -16.07
N VAL A 320 16.97 16.22 -15.17
CA VAL A 320 16.14 17.05 -14.31
C VAL A 320 15.63 18.18 -15.20
N GLU A 321 14.35 18.14 -15.52
CA GLU A 321 13.69 19.18 -16.32
C GLU A 321 13.09 20.25 -15.40
N GLU A 322 12.89 21.46 -15.91
CA GLU A 322 12.29 22.58 -15.17
C GLU A 322 10.84 22.30 -14.72
N HIS A 323 10.19 21.31 -15.33
CA HIS A 323 8.79 20.97 -15.09
C HIS A 323 8.64 19.52 -14.64
N ALA A 324 7.80 19.32 -13.63
CA ALA A 324 7.52 18.02 -13.05
C ALA A 324 6.75 17.14 -14.06
N LYS A 325 7.32 15.98 -14.36
CA LYS A 325 6.73 15.00 -15.28
C LYS A 325 6.64 13.62 -14.68
N ARG A 326 5.94 12.73 -15.39
CA ARG A 326 5.88 11.30 -15.08
C ARG A 326 6.53 10.48 -16.19
N ILE A 327 7.35 9.51 -15.83
CA ILE A 327 7.84 8.47 -16.77
C ILE A 327 7.45 7.08 -16.28
N SER A 328 7.46 6.09 -17.18
CA SER A 328 7.15 4.70 -16.87
C SER A 328 8.31 3.80 -17.31
N LEU A 329 8.72 2.87 -16.46
CA LEU A 329 9.75 1.85 -16.75
C LEU A 329 9.25 0.46 -16.34
N SER A 330 9.56 -0.55 -17.13
CA SER A 330 9.38 -1.94 -16.69
C SER A 330 10.42 -2.32 -15.62
N GLU A 331 10.11 -3.34 -14.80
CA GLU A 331 11.04 -3.85 -13.78
C GLU A 331 12.48 -4.14 -14.29
N PRO A 332 12.73 -4.66 -15.52
CA PRO A 332 14.08 -4.93 -16.00
C PRO A 332 14.77 -3.65 -16.46
N GLN A 333 14.03 -2.72 -17.07
CA GLN A 333 14.57 -1.41 -17.46
C GLN A 333 15.05 -0.62 -16.25
N LEU A 334 14.25 -0.58 -15.18
CA LEU A 334 14.68 0.05 -13.93
C LEU A 334 15.94 -0.62 -13.36
N SER A 335 15.98 -1.96 -13.35
CA SER A 335 17.12 -2.70 -12.82
C SER A 335 18.40 -2.35 -13.57
N LYS A 336 18.35 -2.31 -14.91
CA LYS A 336 19.48 -1.92 -15.77
C LYS A 336 19.98 -0.49 -15.50
N ILE A 337 19.06 0.47 -15.33
CA ILE A 337 19.42 1.87 -15.05
C ILE A 337 19.98 2.00 -13.62
N ALA A 338 19.39 1.30 -12.66
CA ALA A 338 19.83 1.32 -11.26
C ALA A 338 21.22 0.72 -11.04
N GLU A 339 21.63 -0.24 -11.88
CA GLU A 339 23.00 -0.77 -11.89
C GLU A 339 24.02 0.26 -12.36
N SER A 340 23.63 1.11 -13.32
CA SER A 340 24.54 2.09 -13.94
C SER A 340 24.58 3.43 -13.19
N SER A 341 23.43 3.93 -12.73
CA SER A 341 23.31 5.30 -12.20
C SER A 341 22.15 5.45 -11.20
N PRO A 342 22.20 4.79 -10.03
CA PRO A 342 21.09 4.82 -9.06
C PRO A 342 20.86 6.21 -8.45
N ALA A 343 21.93 6.99 -8.23
CA ALA A 343 21.84 8.35 -7.71
C ALA A 343 21.03 9.28 -8.62
N THR A 344 21.19 9.12 -9.94
CA THR A 344 20.40 9.83 -10.95
C THR A 344 18.91 9.50 -10.87
N VAL A 345 18.56 8.23 -10.61
CA VAL A 345 17.17 7.83 -10.44
C VAL A 345 16.58 8.46 -9.17
N VAL A 346 17.33 8.46 -8.06
CA VAL A 346 16.91 9.11 -6.81
C VAL A 346 16.74 10.62 -7.01
N GLN A 347 17.65 11.27 -7.75
CA GLN A 347 17.54 12.68 -8.07
C GLN A 347 16.28 12.96 -8.92
N PHE A 348 16.03 12.14 -9.95
CA PHE A 348 14.83 12.27 -10.76
C PHE A 348 13.55 12.12 -9.93
N THR A 349 13.46 11.08 -9.08
CA THR A 349 12.26 10.80 -8.29
C THR A 349 12.03 11.79 -7.14
N ARG A 350 12.94 12.72 -6.87
CA ARG A 350 12.68 13.80 -5.91
C ARG A 350 11.56 14.71 -6.40
N ASP A 351 11.68 15.19 -7.63
CA ASP A 351 10.80 16.21 -8.19
C ASP A 351 9.80 15.64 -9.21
N ASN A 352 10.11 14.46 -9.77
CA ASN A 352 9.30 13.80 -10.79
C ASN A 352 8.67 12.50 -10.28
N ILE A 353 7.65 12.02 -11.00
CA ILE A 353 7.00 10.74 -10.70
C ILE A 353 7.59 9.64 -11.60
N LEU A 354 8.04 8.56 -10.99
CA LEU A 354 8.43 7.34 -11.67
C LEU A 354 7.41 6.24 -11.42
N ARG A 355 6.82 5.74 -12.51
CA ARG A 355 6.01 4.52 -12.52
C ARG A 355 6.86 3.32 -12.90
N VAL A 356 6.75 2.24 -12.14
CA VAL A 356 7.41 0.97 -12.40
C VAL A 356 6.35 -0.11 -12.53
N TYR A 357 6.41 -0.92 -13.59
CA TYR A 357 5.39 -1.94 -13.86
C TYR A 357 5.97 -3.33 -14.13
N PRO A 358 5.17 -4.40 -13.89
CA PRO A 358 5.60 -5.77 -14.12
C PRO A 358 5.99 -6.02 -15.59
N ARG A 359 7.00 -6.86 -15.83
CA ARG A 359 7.35 -7.27 -17.20
C ARG A 359 6.28 -8.17 -17.84
N GLY A 360 6.14 -8.12 -19.17
CA GLY A 360 5.08 -8.83 -19.92
C GLY A 360 5.04 -10.36 -19.75
N TRP A 361 6.18 -11.03 -19.51
CA TRP A 361 6.20 -12.49 -19.28
C TRP A 361 5.62 -12.94 -17.93
N ARG A 362 5.18 -12.02 -17.07
CA ARG A 362 4.41 -12.34 -15.85
C ARG A 362 2.95 -12.63 -16.20
N VAL A 363 2.75 -13.60 -17.09
CA VAL A 363 1.43 -13.94 -17.66
C VAL A 363 0.46 -14.45 -16.59
N ASP A 364 0.98 -15.01 -15.50
CA ASP A 364 0.24 -15.47 -14.33
C ASP A 364 -0.15 -14.35 -13.36
N SER A 365 0.15 -13.09 -13.69
CA SER A 365 -0.03 -11.92 -12.82
C SER A 365 0.79 -11.98 -11.52
N SER A 366 1.92 -12.71 -11.51
CA SER A 366 2.91 -12.62 -10.42
C SER A 366 3.46 -11.19 -10.27
N ASN A 367 3.99 -10.88 -9.08
CA ASN A 367 4.54 -9.55 -8.78
C ASN A 367 6.07 -9.58 -8.62
N TYR A 368 6.73 -8.49 -8.99
CA TYR A 368 8.16 -8.27 -8.73
C TYR A 368 8.39 -7.68 -7.34
N ASN A 369 9.64 -7.69 -6.87
CA ASN A 369 9.98 -7.13 -5.57
C ASN A 369 9.84 -5.58 -5.58
N PRO A 370 8.81 -5.00 -4.91
CA PRO A 370 8.55 -3.56 -4.97
C PRO A 370 9.65 -2.74 -4.27
N VAL A 371 10.35 -3.34 -3.29
CA VAL A 371 11.38 -2.66 -2.51
C VAL A 371 12.51 -2.12 -3.40
N LYS A 372 12.88 -2.83 -4.47
CA LYS A 372 13.92 -2.36 -5.40
C LYS A 372 13.59 -0.99 -6.00
N ALA A 373 12.32 -0.75 -6.30
CA ALA A 373 11.86 0.51 -6.87
C ALA A 373 11.71 1.60 -5.79
N TRP A 374 11.18 1.25 -4.62
CA TRP A 374 11.06 2.22 -3.50
C TRP A 374 12.42 2.74 -3.01
N LEU A 375 13.46 1.90 -3.02
CA LEU A 375 14.82 2.32 -2.67
C LEU A 375 15.39 3.41 -3.59
N LEU A 376 14.84 3.54 -4.80
CA LEU A 376 15.18 4.57 -5.77
C LEU A 376 14.18 5.74 -5.75
N GLY A 377 13.26 5.75 -4.79
CA GLY A 377 12.25 6.79 -4.62
C GLY A 377 11.07 6.70 -5.58
N ALA A 378 10.93 5.62 -6.35
CA ALA A 378 9.81 5.45 -7.29
C ALA A 378 8.46 5.44 -6.55
N GLN A 379 7.55 6.29 -6.98
CA GLN A 379 6.29 6.56 -6.30
C GLN A 379 5.19 5.58 -6.70
N MET A 380 5.09 5.29 -8.01
CA MET A 380 4.04 4.45 -8.59
C MET A 380 4.60 3.06 -8.89
N VAL A 381 4.80 2.26 -7.84
CA VAL A 381 5.28 0.87 -7.97
C VAL A 381 4.07 -0.03 -8.19
N ALA A 382 3.72 -0.23 -9.46
CA ALA A 382 2.51 -0.92 -9.88
C ALA A 382 2.60 -2.42 -9.60
N VAL A 383 1.57 -2.98 -8.95
CA VAL A 383 1.44 -4.41 -8.65
C VAL A 383 0.11 -4.94 -9.17
N ASN A 384 0.11 -6.20 -9.61
CA ASN A 384 -1.10 -6.95 -9.93
C ASN A 384 -1.86 -7.26 -8.63
N ILE A 385 -2.89 -6.47 -8.31
CA ILE A 385 -3.68 -6.58 -7.07
C ILE A 385 -4.49 -7.89 -7.02
N GLN A 386 -4.88 -8.40 -8.19
CA GLN A 386 -5.52 -9.70 -8.38
C GLN A 386 -4.56 -10.89 -8.26
N GLY A 387 -3.25 -10.63 -8.22
CA GLY A 387 -2.21 -11.66 -8.08
C GLY A 387 -2.11 -12.23 -6.67
N TYR A 388 -0.94 -12.79 -6.36
CA TYR A 388 -0.69 -13.48 -5.10
C TYR A 388 0.78 -13.42 -4.70
N GLY A 389 1.08 -13.93 -3.50
CA GLY A 389 2.44 -14.17 -3.04
C GLY A 389 3.14 -12.97 -2.40
N LYS A 390 4.34 -13.23 -1.89
CA LYS A 390 5.08 -12.33 -0.98
C LYS A 390 5.26 -10.89 -1.44
N HIS A 391 5.42 -10.65 -2.74
CA HIS A 391 5.64 -9.30 -3.23
C HIS A 391 4.38 -8.44 -3.19
N LEU A 392 3.20 -9.05 -3.43
CA LEU A 392 1.91 -8.40 -3.22
C LEU A 392 1.70 -8.13 -1.73
N TRP A 393 2.02 -9.09 -0.87
CA TRP A 393 1.87 -8.95 0.58
C TRP A 393 2.74 -7.80 1.12
N VAL A 394 3.98 -7.68 0.65
CA VAL A 394 4.88 -6.56 1.01
C VAL A 394 4.33 -5.22 0.52
N ALA A 395 3.77 -5.16 -0.69
CA ALA A 395 3.10 -3.96 -1.21
C ALA A 395 1.93 -3.54 -0.31
N GLN A 396 1.01 -4.47 -0.04
CA GLN A 396 -0.12 -4.23 0.85
C GLN A 396 0.34 -3.85 2.26
N GLY A 397 1.39 -4.50 2.77
CA GLY A 397 1.96 -4.25 4.09
C GLY A 397 2.50 -2.83 4.24
N LEU A 398 3.32 -2.34 3.29
CA LEU A 398 3.80 -0.95 3.32
C LEU A 398 2.63 0.04 3.35
N PHE A 399 1.61 -0.18 2.51
CA PHE A 399 0.47 0.72 2.39
C PHE A 399 -0.58 0.58 3.51
N ARG A 400 -0.35 -0.28 4.52
CA ARG A 400 -1.07 -0.19 5.80
C ARG A 400 -0.61 1.02 6.62
N ALA A 401 0.57 1.59 6.33
CA ALA A 401 1.07 2.77 7.01
C ALA A 401 0.16 3.99 6.81
N ASN A 402 0.34 4.99 7.67
CA ASN A 402 -0.34 6.28 7.58
C ASN A 402 -1.89 6.15 7.49
N GLY A 403 -2.47 5.29 8.34
CA GLY A 403 -3.91 5.02 8.38
C GLY A 403 -4.45 4.26 7.17
N GLY A 404 -3.58 3.62 6.37
CA GLY A 404 -3.99 2.87 5.19
C GLY A 404 -4.59 3.76 4.09
N CYS A 405 -4.18 5.03 4.03
CA CYS A 405 -4.77 6.01 3.12
C CYS A 405 -4.25 5.92 1.67
N GLY A 406 -3.29 5.02 1.41
CA GLY A 406 -2.70 4.78 0.10
C GLY A 406 -1.56 5.73 -0.30
N TYR A 407 -1.19 6.65 0.59
CA TYR A 407 -0.05 7.56 0.46
C TYR A 407 0.88 7.42 1.66
N VAL A 408 2.15 7.10 1.39
CA VAL A 408 3.20 6.94 2.42
C VAL A 408 4.35 7.87 2.06
N LYS A 409 4.65 8.84 2.93
CA LYS A 409 5.74 9.78 2.74
C LYS A 409 7.07 9.03 2.60
N LYS A 410 7.87 9.40 1.60
CA LYS A 410 9.21 8.86 1.41
C LYS A 410 10.12 9.24 2.59
N PRO A 411 11.10 8.39 2.93
CA PRO A 411 12.14 8.75 3.88
C PRO A 411 12.84 10.05 3.51
N ASN A 412 13.24 10.85 4.51
CA ASN A 412 13.86 12.16 4.30
C ASN A 412 15.06 12.09 3.35
N PHE A 413 15.88 11.04 3.43
CA PHE A 413 17.05 10.85 2.56
C PHE A 413 16.72 10.67 1.05
N LEU A 414 15.45 10.42 0.69
CA LEU A 414 14.99 10.36 -0.71
C LEU A 414 14.28 11.64 -1.17
N ILE A 415 14.10 12.64 -0.30
CA ILE A 415 13.43 13.90 -0.60
C ILE A 415 14.28 15.14 -0.30
N SER A 416 15.21 15.08 0.64
CA SER A 416 16.12 16.19 0.95
C SER A 416 17.36 16.18 0.05
N ASN A 417 17.91 17.36 -0.21
CA ASN A 417 19.24 17.54 -0.81
C ASN A 417 20.38 17.42 0.22
N ASP A 418 20.06 16.96 1.43
CA ASP A 418 21.03 16.87 2.51
C ASP A 418 22.09 15.81 2.21
N SER A 419 23.30 16.26 1.92
CA SER A 419 24.48 15.43 1.64
C SER A 419 24.96 14.63 2.84
N THR A 420 24.33 14.78 4.01
CA THR A 420 24.66 14.03 5.24
C THR A 420 24.03 12.64 5.32
N SER A 421 23.12 12.27 4.39
CA SER A 421 22.55 10.92 4.37
C SER A 421 23.59 9.87 3.98
N SER A 422 23.85 8.91 4.88
CA SER A 422 24.76 7.77 4.65
C SER A 422 24.20 6.67 3.74
N PHE A 423 22.90 6.72 3.41
CA PHE A 423 22.26 5.71 2.57
C PHE A 423 22.36 6.04 1.07
N ASN A 424 22.94 5.10 0.32
CA ASN A 424 22.88 5.01 -1.13
C ASN A 424 22.35 3.60 -1.50
N TYR A 425 21.68 3.47 -2.65
CA TYR A 425 21.15 2.21 -3.17
C TYR A 425 22.17 1.06 -3.15
N ASN A 426 23.45 1.36 -3.40
CA ASN A 426 24.55 0.39 -3.41
C ASN A 426 25.36 0.32 -2.09
N SER A 427 24.91 0.98 -1.02
CA SER A 427 25.62 0.96 0.27
C SER A 427 25.78 -0.46 0.80
N LYS A 428 27.00 -0.80 1.23
CA LYS A 428 27.28 -2.08 1.89
C LYS A 428 26.67 -2.07 3.28
N ALA A 429 26.25 -3.24 3.78
CA ALA A 429 25.68 -3.36 5.11
C ALA A 429 26.63 -2.83 6.22
N SER A 430 27.95 -2.98 6.04
CA SER A 430 28.98 -2.52 6.96
C SER A 430 29.12 -1.00 7.05
N THR A 431 28.64 -0.24 6.06
CA THR A 431 28.77 1.23 6.03
C THR A 431 27.54 1.95 6.57
N LEU A 432 26.46 1.21 6.86
CA LEU A 432 25.20 1.75 7.34
C LEU A 432 25.11 1.57 8.86
N GLU A 433 24.80 2.64 9.59
CA GLU A 433 24.58 2.58 11.04
C GLU A 433 23.34 1.74 11.39
N VAL A 434 23.36 1.06 12.55
CA VAL A 434 22.13 0.46 13.10
C VAL A 434 21.29 1.58 13.69
N LYS A 435 20.06 1.75 13.19
CA LYS A 435 19.13 2.78 13.68
C LYS A 435 18.14 2.26 14.70
N GLN A 436 17.80 0.97 14.60
CA GLN A 436 16.75 0.36 15.42
C GLN A 436 17.03 -1.14 15.63
N MET A 437 16.72 -1.62 16.82
CA MET A 437 16.58 -3.03 17.16
C MET A 437 15.09 -3.33 17.32
N LEU A 438 14.60 -4.29 16.56
CA LEU A 438 13.22 -4.77 16.63
C LEU A 438 13.24 -6.19 17.19
N LYS A 439 12.57 -6.42 18.32
CA LYS A 439 12.26 -7.77 18.78
C LYS A 439 10.79 -8.05 18.60
N VAL A 440 10.47 -9.20 18.03
CA VAL A 440 9.10 -9.67 17.85
C VAL A 440 9.03 -11.05 18.47
N LYS A 441 8.18 -11.23 19.46
CA LYS A 441 7.84 -12.54 19.99
C LYS A 441 6.46 -12.94 19.51
N VAL A 442 6.34 -14.09 18.86
CA VAL A 442 5.03 -14.66 18.50
C VAL A 442 4.58 -15.47 19.70
N CYS A 443 3.64 -14.94 20.49
CA CYS A 443 3.19 -15.57 21.71
C CYS A 443 2.30 -16.76 21.37
N MET A 444 1.15 -16.49 20.73
CA MET A 444 0.18 -17.51 20.37
C MET A 444 -0.65 -17.12 19.15
N GLY A 445 -1.30 -18.12 18.55
CA GLY A 445 -2.30 -17.93 17.50
C GLY A 445 -3.63 -18.59 17.83
N CYS A 446 -4.71 -18.12 17.22
CA CYS A 446 -6.05 -18.71 17.36
C CYS A 446 -6.93 -18.43 16.13
N GLY A 447 -8.10 -19.09 16.06
CA GLY A 447 -9.19 -18.77 15.13
C GLY A 447 -9.18 -19.51 13.80
N TRP A 448 -8.21 -20.40 13.54
CA TRP A 448 -8.15 -21.18 12.30
C TRP A 448 -9.31 -22.15 12.17
N ARG A 449 -9.65 -22.86 13.24
CA ARG A 449 -10.73 -23.85 13.27
C ARG A 449 -12.07 -23.20 12.91
N GLU A 450 -12.36 -22.04 13.49
CA GLU A 450 -13.60 -21.32 13.29
C GLU A 450 -13.66 -20.63 11.92
N GLN A 451 -12.52 -20.16 11.42
CA GLN A 451 -12.45 -19.45 10.13
C GLN A 451 -12.55 -20.39 8.93
N LEU A 452 -11.84 -21.52 8.99
CA LEU A 452 -11.64 -22.40 7.85
C LEU A 452 -12.46 -23.69 7.97
N GLY A 453 -12.71 -24.16 9.20
CA GLY A 453 -13.36 -25.44 9.50
C GLY A 453 -12.35 -26.50 9.93
N GLU A 454 -12.83 -27.53 10.64
CA GLU A 454 -11.97 -28.58 11.22
C GLU A 454 -11.20 -29.41 10.18
N ASP A 455 -11.72 -29.55 8.96
CA ASP A 455 -11.10 -30.38 7.91
C ASP A 455 -10.19 -29.60 6.94
N SER A 456 -9.79 -28.38 7.30
CA SER A 456 -9.12 -27.45 6.37
C SER A 456 -7.65 -27.74 6.11
N PHE A 457 -7.03 -28.51 6.98
CA PHE A 457 -5.59 -28.76 7.01
C PHE A 457 -5.36 -30.27 6.96
N ASP A 458 -5.42 -30.95 8.11
CA ASP A 458 -5.56 -32.41 8.18
C ASP A 458 -7.03 -32.78 8.47
N LYS A 459 -7.50 -33.86 7.85
CA LYS A 459 -8.85 -34.43 8.05
C LYS A 459 -8.96 -35.29 9.30
N SER A 460 -7.83 -35.71 9.87
CA SER A 460 -7.78 -36.74 10.92
C SER A 460 -7.05 -36.29 12.18
N SER A 461 -6.41 -35.11 12.16
CA SER A 461 -5.75 -34.52 13.33
C SER A 461 -5.81 -32.99 13.29
N PRO A 462 -5.59 -32.32 14.42
CA PRO A 462 -5.26 -30.91 14.41
C PRO A 462 -4.00 -30.61 13.59
N PRO A 463 -3.79 -29.34 13.18
CA PRO A 463 -2.66 -28.95 12.35
C PRO A 463 -1.35 -28.85 13.12
N ASP A 464 -0.26 -29.03 12.37
CA ASP A 464 1.12 -28.91 12.80
C ASP A 464 1.70 -27.54 12.40
N PHE A 465 1.46 -26.50 13.21
CA PHE A 465 1.81 -25.14 12.83
C PHE A 465 3.23 -24.70 13.23
N PHE A 466 3.89 -23.98 12.33
CA PHE A 466 5.10 -23.23 12.63
C PHE A 466 5.04 -21.81 12.06
N ALA A 467 5.69 -20.88 12.77
CA ALA A 467 5.74 -19.48 12.41
C ALA A 467 7.09 -19.09 11.80
N ARG A 468 7.04 -18.25 10.77
CA ARG A 468 8.21 -17.66 10.11
C ARG A 468 8.10 -16.15 10.21
N VAL A 469 9.15 -15.50 10.73
CA VAL A 469 9.18 -14.06 10.93
C VAL A 469 10.41 -13.48 10.25
N GLY A 470 10.22 -12.42 9.47
CA GLY A 470 11.30 -11.81 8.72
C GLY A 470 11.04 -10.37 8.31
N ILE A 471 12.04 -9.78 7.66
CA ILE A 471 12.03 -8.40 7.19
C ILE A 471 12.16 -8.40 5.67
N ALA A 472 11.23 -7.74 4.99
CA ALA A 472 11.44 -7.24 3.64
C ALA A 472 11.95 -5.80 3.74
N GLY A 473 12.96 -5.44 2.96
CA GLY A 473 13.60 -4.13 3.03
C GLY A 473 14.92 -4.11 2.27
N VAL A 474 15.83 -3.23 2.68
CA VAL A 474 17.19 -3.18 2.14
C VAL A 474 17.90 -4.54 2.30
N LYS A 475 18.87 -4.82 1.42
CA LYS A 475 19.65 -6.07 1.46
C LYS A 475 20.29 -6.32 2.83
N ALA A 476 20.69 -5.25 3.52
CA ALA A 476 21.32 -5.33 4.84
C ALA A 476 20.37 -5.74 5.98
N ASP A 477 19.07 -5.49 5.82
CA ASP A 477 18.05 -5.75 6.86
C ASP A 477 17.23 -7.00 6.52
N LYS A 478 17.30 -7.48 5.27
CA LYS A 478 16.50 -8.59 4.76
C LYS A 478 16.95 -9.93 5.36
N VAL A 479 16.08 -10.51 6.19
CA VAL A 479 16.26 -11.84 6.78
C VAL A 479 14.89 -12.51 6.95
N MET A 480 14.84 -13.84 6.88
CA MET A 480 13.67 -14.63 7.27
C MET A 480 14.14 -15.69 8.26
N MET A 481 13.51 -15.73 9.43
CA MET A 481 13.81 -16.68 10.49
C MET A 481 12.61 -17.61 10.67
N GLU A 482 12.87 -18.83 11.12
CA GLU A 482 11.87 -19.85 11.40
C GLU A 482 12.07 -20.42 12.79
N ARG A 483 11.12 -21.25 13.19
CA ARG A 483 10.91 -21.65 14.57
C ARG A 483 10.32 -23.05 14.68
N ALA A 484 10.34 -23.59 15.90
CA ALA A 484 9.92 -24.95 16.15
C ALA A 484 8.40 -25.09 15.95
N MET A 485 8.03 -26.18 15.29
CA MET A 485 6.65 -26.55 15.06
C MET A 485 5.94 -26.93 16.36
N LYS A 486 4.67 -26.55 16.46
CA LYS A 486 3.73 -27.06 17.46
C LYS A 486 2.85 -28.09 16.79
N LYS A 487 2.86 -29.29 17.33
CA LYS A 487 2.17 -30.44 16.74
C LYS A 487 0.79 -30.61 17.30
N ASP A 488 -0.15 -30.97 16.44
CA ASP A 488 -1.53 -31.26 16.79
C ASP A 488 -2.21 -30.14 17.63
N GLU A 489 -1.96 -28.86 17.30
CA GLU A 489 -2.48 -27.71 18.06
C GLU A 489 -3.17 -26.66 17.15
N TRP A 490 -4.49 -26.46 17.33
CA TRP A 490 -5.23 -25.38 16.64
C TRP A 490 -4.95 -23.98 17.20
N GLU A 491 -4.47 -23.90 18.44
CA GLU A 491 -4.16 -22.66 19.15
C GLU A 491 -2.73 -22.70 19.69
N PRO A 492 -1.72 -22.71 18.78
CA PRO A 492 -0.33 -22.92 19.16
C PRO A 492 0.19 -21.76 20.03
N SER A 493 0.87 -22.10 21.13
CA SER A 493 1.68 -21.16 21.91
C SER A 493 3.16 -21.38 21.61
N TRP A 494 3.73 -20.55 20.74
CA TRP A 494 5.16 -20.62 20.39
C TRP A 494 6.03 -19.98 21.47
N ASP A 495 5.66 -18.77 21.92
CA ASP A 495 6.43 -17.95 22.87
C ASP A 495 7.90 -17.75 22.45
N GLU A 496 8.14 -17.60 21.16
CA GLU A 496 9.49 -17.49 20.60
C GLU A 496 9.80 -16.09 20.08
N GLU A 497 10.98 -15.59 20.47
CA GLU A 497 11.46 -14.24 20.16
C GLU A 497 12.37 -14.22 18.93
N PHE A 498 12.17 -13.25 18.06
CA PHE A 498 12.97 -12.95 16.88
C PHE A 498 13.58 -11.57 17.00
N VAL A 499 14.88 -11.42 16.73
CA VAL A 499 15.61 -10.17 16.90
C VAL A 499 16.19 -9.68 15.57
N PHE A 500 15.89 -8.43 15.22
CA PHE A 500 16.30 -7.81 13.96
C PHE A 500 17.06 -6.51 14.21
N THR A 501 18.26 -6.40 13.63
CA THR A 501 19.04 -5.15 13.58
C THR A 501 18.69 -4.40 12.29
N LEU A 502 18.06 -3.23 12.39
CA LEU A 502 17.56 -2.48 11.25
C LEU A 502 18.38 -1.21 11.00
N ARG A 503 18.77 -1.03 9.74
CA ARG A 503 19.58 0.10 9.26
C ARG A 503 18.74 1.11 8.48
N VAL A 504 17.69 0.63 7.82
CA VAL A 504 16.70 1.47 7.12
C VAL A 504 15.29 1.05 7.54
N PRO A 505 14.93 1.23 8.84
CA PRO A 505 13.60 0.88 9.36
C PRO A 505 12.47 1.60 8.63
N GLU A 506 12.73 2.76 8.02
CA GLU A 506 11.75 3.54 7.26
C GLU A 506 11.21 2.79 6.02
N LEU A 507 11.95 1.80 5.50
CA LEU A 507 11.55 0.96 4.36
C LEU A 507 11.45 -0.52 4.73
N ALA A 508 11.55 -0.86 6.02
CA ALA A 508 11.44 -2.21 6.51
C ALA A 508 9.96 -2.60 6.71
N VAL A 509 9.60 -3.78 6.20
CA VAL A 509 8.28 -4.38 6.35
C VAL A 509 8.46 -5.72 7.07
N LEU A 510 7.93 -5.81 8.29
CA LEU A 510 7.82 -7.04 9.05
C LEU A 510 6.88 -8.00 8.31
N ARG A 511 7.30 -9.26 8.18
CA ARG A 511 6.55 -10.33 7.55
C ARG A 511 6.41 -11.46 8.55
N ILE A 512 5.19 -11.89 8.79
CA ILE A 512 4.87 -13.05 9.60
C ILE A 512 4.08 -14.00 8.71
N GLU A 513 4.54 -15.24 8.60
CA GLU A 513 3.88 -16.31 7.86
C GLU A 513 3.68 -17.48 8.82
N VAL A 514 2.49 -18.08 8.80
CA VAL A 514 2.21 -19.35 9.48
C VAL A 514 2.01 -20.41 8.42
N GLN A 515 2.63 -21.55 8.61
CA GLN A 515 2.51 -22.71 7.74
C GLN A 515 2.12 -23.92 8.57
N GLU A 516 1.33 -24.78 7.97
CA GLU A 516 1.12 -26.15 8.45
C GLU A 516 2.17 -27.05 7.78
N ASP A 517 2.76 -27.96 8.53
CA ASP A 517 3.62 -29.00 7.95
C ASP A 517 2.92 -30.36 8.07
N ASN A 518 2.40 -30.86 6.96
CA ASN A 518 1.74 -32.15 6.92
C ASN A 518 2.59 -33.18 6.17
N ARG A 519 2.14 -34.44 6.16
CA ARG A 519 2.86 -35.54 5.47
C ARG A 519 3.12 -35.30 3.98
N THR A 520 2.34 -34.42 3.34
CA THR A 520 2.42 -34.11 1.91
C THR A 520 3.23 -32.84 1.60
N GLY A 521 3.64 -32.11 2.63
CA GLY A 521 4.45 -30.90 2.53
C GLY A 521 3.88 -29.74 3.35
N GLN A 522 4.37 -28.54 3.06
CA GLN A 522 3.96 -27.34 3.76
C GLN A 522 2.74 -26.70 3.09
N GLU A 523 1.70 -26.48 3.88
CA GLU A 523 0.50 -25.76 3.48
C GLU A 523 0.47 -24.35 4.08
N PHE A 524 -0.12 -23.39 3.36
CA PHE A 524 -0.20 -22.01 3.79
C PHE A 524 -1.30 -21.83 4.83
N ALA A 525 -0.94 -21.38 6.03
CA ALA A 525 -1.88 -21.15 7.12
C ALA A 525 -2.08 -19.65 7.43
N GLY A 526 -1.55 -18.74 6.63
CA GLY A 526 -1.80 -17.30 6.78
C GLY A 526 -0.54 -16.44 6.78
N GLN A 527 -0.71 -15.16 6.48
CA GLN A 527 0.38 -14.19 6.56
C GLN A 527 -0.09 -12.81 6.96
N ILE A 528 0.81 -12.00 7.51
CA ILE A 528 0.62 -10.57 7.64
C ILE A 528 1.93 -9.83 7.37
N CYS A 529 1.83 -8.69 6.68
CA CYS A 529 2.94 -7.77 6.46
C CYS A 529 2.63 -6.42 7.11
N LEU A 530 3.55 -5.88 7.91
CA LEU A 530 3.37 -4.64 8.67
C LEU A 530 4.58 -3.71 8.47
N PRO A 531 4.39 -2.41 8.25
CA PRO A 531 5.48 -1.46 8.15
C PRO A 531 6.12 -1.27 9.53
N VAL A 532 7.43 -1.48 9.64
CA VAL A 532 8.13 -1.42 10.93
C VAL A 532 8.01 -0.04 11.59
N SER A 533 8.00 1.01 10.77
CA SER A 533 7.85 2.40 11.21
C SER A 533 6.52 2.71 11.91
N GLU A 534 5.52 1.83 11.80
CA GLU A 534 4.18 2.02 12.38
C GLU A 534 3.89 1.07 13.55
N LEU A 535 4.82 0.16 13.87
CA LEU A 535 4.66 -0.82 14.94
C LEU A 535 4.52 -0.12 16.30
N ARG A 536 3.64 -0.68 17.14
CA ARG A 536 3.48 -0.32 18.56
C ARG A 536 4.16 -1.38 19.42
N ALA A 537 4.85 -0.94 20.47
CA ALA A 537 5.49 -1.84 21.43
C ALA A 537 4.46 -2.55 22.33
N GLY A 538 4.90 -3.55 23.09
CA GLY A 538 4.09 -4.33 24.02
C GLY A 538 3.32 -5.50 23.38
N TYR A 539 2.30 -6.00 24.08
CA TYR A 539 1.47 -7.13 23.62
C TYR A 539 0.40 -6.66 22.64
N ARG A 540 0.53 -7.01 21.36
CA ARG A 540 -0.32 -6.53 20.26
C ARG A 540 -0.93 -7.67 19.47
N VAL A 541 -2.13 -7.45 18.96
CA VAL A 541 -2.82 -8.42 18.09
C VAL A 541 -2.71 -8.04 16.62
N VAL A 542 -2.65 -9.05 15.77
CA VAL A 542 -2.75 -8.94 14.32
C VAL A 542 -3.73 -9.97 13.77
N ASN A 543 -4.49 -9.61 12.75
CA ASN A 543 -5.24 -10.57 11.95
C ASN A 543 -4.37 -11.10 10.81
N LEU A 544 -4.41 -12.41 10.58
CA LEU A 544 -3.77 -13.00 9.42
C LEU A 544 -4.61 -12.81 8.15
N CYS A 545 -3.93 -12.91 7.01
CA CYS A 545 -4.51 -12.78 5.69
C CYS A 545 -4.26 -14.04 4.86
N ASP A 546 -5.13 -14.28 3.89
CA ASP A 546 -5.00 -15.32 2.88
C ASP A 546 -3.84 -15.06 1.88
N THR A 547 -3.67 -15.96 0.91
CA THR A 547 -2.65 -15.87 -0.14
C THR A 547 -2.77 -14.66 -1.07
N LYS A 548 -3.94 -14.01 -1.10
CA LYS A 548 -4.23 -12.78 -1.86
C LYS A 548 -4.17 -11.52 -0.98
N GLY A 549 -3.90 -11.69 0.31
CA GLY A 549 -3.86 -10.63 1.31
C GLY A 549 -5.23 -10.11 1.72
N ASN A 550 -6.29 -10.91 1.59
CA ASN A 550 -7.57 -10.61 2.23
C ASN A 550 -7.50 -11.05 3.70
N THR A 551 -7.96 -10.19 4.60
CA THR A 551 -7.90 -10.43 6.04
C THR A 551 -8.93 -11.45 6.49
N TRP A 552 -8.54 -12.36 7.38
CA TRP A 552 -9.45 -13.23 8.12
C TRP A 552 -9.82 -12.58 9.44
N ASP A 553 -11.11 -12.48 9.71
CA ASP A 553 -11.61 -11.77 10.89
C ASP A 553 -11.34 -12.55 12.19
N LEU A 554 -11.31 -13.88 12.11
CA LEU A 554 -11.16 -14.76 13.28
C LEU A 554 -9.71 -15.19 13.53
N VAL A 555 -8.90 -15.37 12.47
CA VAL A 555 -7.51 -15.84 12.61
C VAL A 555 -6.59 -14.72 13.09
N LYS A 556 -6.02 -14.89 14.28
CA LYS A 556 -5.24 -13.86 14.96
C LYS A 556 -3.94 -14.41 15.52
N LEU A 557 -2.93 -13.54 15.61
CA LEU A 557 -1.72 -13.77 16.41
C LEU A 557 -1.61 -12.70 17.49
N LEU A 558 -1.26 -13.13 18.70
CA LEU A 558 -0.78 -12.25 19.76
C LEU A 558 0.75 -12.19 19.69
N LEU A 559 1.27 -10.97 19.59
CA LEU A 559 2.69 -10.67 19.49
C LEU A 559 3.13 -9.88 20.73
N HIS A 560 4.38 -10.02 21.15
CA HIS A 560 5.03 -9.04 22.01
C HIS A 560 6.14 -8.34 21.22
N ILE A 561 6.09 -7.00 21.16
CA ILE A 561 6.97 -6.19 20.31
C ILE A 561 7.82 -5.26 21.19
N ASP A 562 9.13 -5.33 21.04
CA ASP A 562 10.09 -4.42 21.68
C ASP A 562 10.82 -3.60 20.61
N LEU A 563 10.85 -2.28 20.81
CA LEU A 563 11.41 -1.29 19.89
C LEU A 563 12.50 -0.52 20.62
N SER A 564 13.77 -0.84 20.34
CA SER A 564 14.90 -0.09 20.89
C SER A 564 15.57 0.74 19.78
N TYR A 565 15.84 2.02 20.03
CA TYR A 565 16.46 2.93 19.06
C TYR A 565 17.90 3.23 19.45
N SER A 566 18.80 3.42 18.47
CA SER A 566 20.14 3.90 18.75
C SER A 566 20.10 5.36 19.26
N SER A 567 21.10 5.74 20.05
CA SER A 567 21.18 7.07 20.71
C SER A 567 21.09 8.24 19.71
N SER A 568 21.55 8.05 18.47
CA SER A 568 21.49 8.99 17.33
C SER A 568 20.11 9.06 16.66
N SER A 569 19.36 7.95 16.66
CA SER A 569 18.03 7.76 16.05
C SER A 569 16.90 8.36 16.89
N TRP A 570 17.01 8.29 18.23
CA TRP A 570 16.03 8.81 19.19
C TRP A 570 15.69 10.31 19.00
N PHE A 571 16.68 11.12 18.60
CA PHE A 571 16.51 12.57 18.43
C PHE A 571 15.69 12.95 17.18
N HIS A 572 15.67 12.13 16.13
CA HIS A 572 14.99 12.43 14.87
C HIS A 572 13.52 12.00 14.87
N THR A 573 13.21 10.86 15.49
CA THR A 573 11.83 10.38 15.60
C THR A 573 11.02 11.28 16.55
N ASN A 574 11.52 11.56 17.75
CA ASN A 574 10.75 12.31 18.77
C ASN A 574 10.51 13.80 18.46
N ARG A 575 11.35 14.46 17.65
CA ARG A 575 11.16 15.88 17.29
C ARG A 575 10.02 16.10 16.29
N HIS A 576 9.77 15.11 15.42
CA HIS A 576 8.57 15.10 14.57
C HIS A 576 7.31 14.77 15.38
N TYR A 577 7.39 13.82 16.32
CA TYR A 577 6.23 13.42 17.13
C TYR A 577 5.73 14.51 18.09
N LYS A 578 6.61 15.30 18.72
CA LYS A 578 6.18 16.37 19.66
C LYS A 578 5.61 17.62 18.99
N LYS A 579 5.80 17.82 17.68
CA LYS A 579 5.30 19.02 16.98
C LYS A 579 3.94 18.85 16.32
N THR A 580 3.50 17.62 16.03
CA THR A 580 2.26 17.36 15.26
C THR A 580 1.04 16.96 16.09
N THR A 581 1.17 16.72 17.41
CA THR A 581 0.04 16.28 18.27
C THR A 581 -0.72 17.39 18.99
N ARG A 582 -0.59 18.67 18.59
CA ARG A 582 -1.54 19.71 19.02
C ARG A 582 -2.76 19.75 18.11
N CYS A 583 -3.63 18.74 18.20
CA CYS A 583 -5.04 18.89 17.87
C CYS A 583 -5.86 18.39 19.07
N PRO A 584 -6.87 19.15 19.52
CA PRO A 584 -7.66 18.76 20.67
C PRO A 584 -8.56 17.58 20.30
N ILE A 585 -8.58 16.60 21.19
CA ILE A 585 -9.57 15.52 21.23
C ILE A 585 -10.95 16.18 21.31
N LEU A 586 -11.78 15.96 20.28
CA LEU A 586 -13.24 15.78 20.34
C LEU A 586 -13.73 15.18 19.01
#